data_AF-A0A5S3YKB9-F1
#
_entry.id   AF-A0A5S3YKB9-F1
#
_cell.length_a   1.000
_cell.length_b   1.000
_cell.length_c   1.000
_cell.angle_alpha   90.00
_cell.angle_beta   90.00
_cell.angle_gamma   90.00
#
_symmetry.space_group_name_H-M   'P 1'
#
loop_
_entity.id
_entity.type
_entity.pdbx_description
1 polymer ?
#
loop_
_entity_poly.entity_id
_entity_poly.type
_entity_poly.pdbx_seq_one_letter_code
_entity_poly.pdbx_strand_id
1 'polypeptide(L)'
;YVMDNALLPYGLQSEQTIRSRLASLVKYIEAQELNVDIIVIACNTASTSALAATRHLTTIPVVGVVPAIKPAVRFSCTNHIALLATPAT
;
A
#
# COMPACT_ATOMS: atom_id res chain seq x y z
N TYR A 1 -13.99 2.64 -0.59
CA TYR A 1 -12.77 3.44 -0.32
C TYR A 1 -12.60 3.57 1.18
N VAL A 2 -11.42 3.28 1.73
CA VAL A 2 -11.13 3.37 3.18
C VAL A 2 -9.92 4.27 3.36
N MET A 3 -10.10 5.37 4.08
CA MET A 3 -9.01 6.25 4.52
C MET A 3 -8.76 5.98 6.00
N ASP A 4 -7.59 5.44 6.34
CA ASP A 4 -7.27 5.04 7.71
C ASP A 4 -6.86 6.22 8.59
N ASN A 5 -7.85 7.03 8.97
CA ASN A 5 -7.62 8.23 9.77
C ASN A 5 -7.07 7.95 11.18
N ALA A 6 -7.22 6.71 11.67
CA ALA A 6 -6.79 6.34 13.02
C ALA A 6 -5.28 6.10 13.13
N LEU A 7 -4.59 5.79 12.03
CA LEU A 7 -3.16 5.44 12.02
C LEU A 7 -2.32 6.37 11.11
N LEU A 8 -2.95 7.36 10.46
CA LEU A 8 -2.21 8.34 9.67
C LEU A 8 -1.26 9.17 10.57
N PRO A 9 -0.05 9.54 10.08
CA PRO A 9 0.55 9.17 8.81
C PRO A 9 1.31 7.84 8.89
N TYR A 10 1.12 6.96 7.90
CA TYR A 10 1.82 5.68 7.83
C TYR A 10 3.34 5.84 7.69
N GLY A 11 3.80 6.95 7.10
CA GLY A 11 5.22 7.26 6.92
C GLY A 11 6.04 7.32 8.22
N LEU A 12 5.39 7.43 9.38
CA LEU A 12 6.02 7.49 10.70
C LEU A 12 5.84 6.19 11.51
N GLN A 13 5.17 5.18 10.95
CA GLN A 13 4.84 3.95 11.64
C GLN A 13 5.85 2.85 11.31
N SER A 14 5.99 1.88 12.22
CA SER A 14 6.79 0.69 11.94
C SER A 14 6.11 -0.20 10.88
N GLU A 15 6.91 -0.94 10.11
CA GLU A 15 6.39 -1.92 9.13
C GLU A 15 5.43 -2.91 9.80
N GLN A 16 5.78 -3.40 10.99
CA GLN A 16 4.95 -4.34 11.74
C GLN A 16 3.59 -3.74 12.14
N THR A 17 3.56 -2.46 12.52
CA THR A 17 2.33 -1.73 12.83
C THR A 17 1.43 -1.64 11.60
N ILE A 18 2.00 -1.26 10.45
CA ILE A 18 1.28 -1.14 9.17
C ILE A 18 0.73 -2.50 8.74
N ARG A 19 1.54 -3.57 8.79
CA ARG A 19 1.13 -4.94 8.45
C ARG A 19 -0.02 -5.43 9.32
N SER A 20 0.08 -5.21 10.63
CA SER A 20 -0.97 -5.60 11.58
C SER A 20 -2.27 -4.83 11.32
N ARG A 21 -2.17 -3.54 10.98
CA ARG A 21 -3.33 -2.71 10.65
C ARG A 21 -4.03 -3.18 9.38
N LEU A 22 -3.29 -3.41 8.32
CA LEU A 22 -3.82 -3.95 7.05
C LEU A 22 -4.46 -5.32 7.25
N ALA A 23 -3.86 -6.19 8.05
CA ALA A 23 -4.46 -7.48 8.38
C ALA A 23 -5.83 -7.34 9.05
N SER A 24 -5.96 -6.41 10.00
CA SER A 24 -7.24 -6.11 10.65
C SER A 24 -8.27 -5.53 9.68
N LEU A 25 -7.85 -4.68 8.73
CA LEU A 25 -8.73 -4.13 7.71
C LEU A 25 -9.23 -5.20 6.72
N VAL A 26 -8.37 -6.12 6.30
CA VAL A 26 -8.77 -7.26 5.45
C VAL A 26 -9.79 -8.13 6.18
N LYS A 27 -9.52 -8.49 7.44
CA LYS A 27 -10.47 -9.26 8.26
C LYS A 27 -11.80 -8.53 8.44
N TYR A 28 -11.78 -7.21 8.57
CA TYR A 28 -12.99 -6.40 8.64
C TYR A 28 -13.80 -6.48 7.34
N ILE A 29 -13.15 -6.39 6.17
CA ILE A 29 -13.82 -6.52 4.87
C ILE A 29 -14.52 -7.88 4.74
N GLU A 30 -13.83 -8.96 5.12
CA GLU A 30 -14.38 -10.32 5.11
C GLU A 30 -15.55 -10.46 6.10
N ALA A 31 -15.38 -9.99 7.34
CA ALA A 31 -16.41 -10.08 8.38
C ALA A 31 -17.66 -9.22 8.11
N GLN A 32 -17.56 -8.19 7.27
CA GLN A 32 -18.68 -7.34 6.87
C GLN A 32 -19.30 -7.78 5.53
N GLU A 33 -18.83 -8.88 4.94
CA GLU A 33 -19.33 -9.42 3.67
C GLU A 33 -19.43 -8.37 2.56
N LEU A 34 -18.45 -7.45 2.48
CA LEU A 34 -18.50 -6.29 1.58
C LEU A 34 -18.37 -6.64 0.08
N ASN A 35 -18.31 -7.94 -0.27
CA ASN A 35 -18.32 -8.48 -1.64
C ASN A 35 -17.51 -7.64 -2.64
N VAL A 36 -16.20 -7.53 -2.39
CA VAL A 36 -15.27 -6.80 -3.26
C VAL A 36 -14.51 -7.76 -4.18
N ASP A 37 -14.43 -7.43 -5.46
CA ASP A 37 -13.71 -8.24 -6.45
C ASP A 37 -12.19 -8.04 -6.39
N ILE A 38 -11.73 -6.91 -5.83
CA ILE A 38 -10.31 -6.53 -5.77
C ILE A 38 -10.04 -5.55 -4.62
N ILE A 39 -8.88 -5.67 -4.00
CA ILE A 39 -8.36 -4.72 -3.01
C ILE A 39 -7.20 -3.94 -3.63
N VAL A 40 -7.27 -2.61 -3.55
CA VAL A 40 -6.19 -1.73 -4.00
C VAL A 40 -5.60 -0.98 -2.80
N ILE A 41 -4.33 -1.24 -2.50
CA ILE A 41 -3.53 -0.46 -1.55
C ILE A 41 -2.97 0.74 -2.31
N ALA A 42 -3.66 1.89 -2.22
CA ALA A 42 -3.30 3.11 -2.94
C ALA A 42 -2.20 3.95 -2.26
N CYS A 43 -1.79 3.59 -1.04
CA CYS A 43 -0.73 4.28 -0.31
C CYS A 43 0.63 3.62 -0.62
N ASN A 44 1.62 4.43 -1.03
CA ASN A 44 2.97 3.95 -1.31
C ASN A 44 3.60 3.28 -0.09
N THR A 45 3.58 3.94 1.07
CA THR A 45 4.13 3.38 2.33
C THR A 45 3.46 2.06 2.72
N ALA A 46 2.13 2.00 2.64
CA ALA A 46 1.41 0.75 2.92
C ALA A 46 1.79 -0.37 1.94
N SER A 47 1.94 -0.02 0.66
CA SER A 47 2.29 -0.98 -0.40
C SER A 47 3.70 -1.52 -0.22
N THR A 48 4.68 -0.65 0.02
CA THR A 48 6.08 -1.05 0.24
C THR A 48 6.24 -1.87 1.52
N SER A 49 5.53 -1.50 2.60
CA SER A 49 5.65 -2.19 3.89
C SER A 49 4.91 -3.52 3.99
N ALA A 50 3.79 -3.70 3.27
CA ALA A 50 2.86 -4.78 3.63
C ALA A 50 2.18 -5.51 2.47
N LEU A 51 2.34 -5.07 1.20
CA LEU A 51 1.62 -5.68 0.07
C LEU A 51 1.78 -7.19 -0.03
N ALA A 52 3.01 -7.69 0.13
CA ALA A 52 3.29 -9.12 0.07
C ALA A 52 2.55 -9.89 1.18
N ALA A 53 2.62 -9.38 2.42
CA ALA A 53 1.92 -9.98 3.55
C ALA A 53 0.40 -9.96 3.33
N THR A 54 -0.17 -8.82 2.89
CA THR A 54 -1.61 -8.67 2.65
C THR A 54 -2.14 -9.64 1.61
N ARG A 55 -1.37 -9.95 0.55
CA ARG A 55 -1.75 -10.96 -0.47
C ARG A 55 -1.91 -12.37 0.08
N HIS A 56 -1.26 -12.70 1.19
CA HIS A 56 -1.38 -14.00 1.82
C HIS A 56 -2.54 -14.09 2.82
N LEU A 57 -3.23 -12.98 3.11
CA LEU A 57 -4.30 -12.93 4.12
C LEU A 57 -5.69 -13.18 3.56
N THR A 58 -5.87 -13.12 2.24
CA THR A 58 -7.18 -13.23 1.59
C THR A 58 -7.04 -13.82 0.19
N THR A 59 -8.11 -14.41 -0.32
CA THR A 59 -8.18 -14.90 -1.70
C THR A 59 -8.55 -13.81 -2.70
N ILE A 60 -9.04 -12.66 -2.21
CA ILE A 60 -9.35 -11.50 -3.04
C ILE A 60 -8.05 -10.96 -3.64
N PRO A 61 -7.96 -10.72 -4.96
CA PRO A 61 -6.78 -10.13 -5.58
C PRO A 61 -6.38 -8.80 -4.93
N VAL A 62 -5.09 -8.64 -4.60
CA VAL A 62 -4.55 -7.42 -3.98
C VAL A 62 -3.51 -6.77 -4.89
N VAL A 63 -3.77 -5.52 -5.24
CA VAL A 63 -2.88 -4.65 -6.01
C VAL A 63 -2.35 -3.55 -5.11
N GLY A 64 -1.04 -3.31 -5.17
CA GLY A 64 -0.42 -2.16 -4.51
C GLY A 64 0.16 -1.21 -5.55
N VAL A 65 0.58 -0.05 -5.07
CA VAL A 65 1.29 0.95 -5.86
C VAL A 65 2.78 0.93 -5.55
N VAL A 66 3.59 1.35 -6.52
CA VAL A 66 5.01 1.61 -6.33
C VAL A 66 5.33 2.98 -6.90
N PRO A 67 6.40 3.64 -6.45
CA PRO A 67 6.87 4.86 -7.09
C PRO A 67 7.00 4.68 -8.61
N ALA A 68 6.59 5.71 -9.35
CA ALA A 68 6.55 5.70 -10.81
C ALA A 68 7.95 5.86 -11.45
N ILE A 69 8.95 5.10 -10.97
CA ILE A 69 10.34 5.16 -11.43
C ILE A 69 10.46 4.64 -12.86
N LYS A 70 9.83 3.50 -13.18
CA LYS A 70 9.86 2.91 -14.53
C LYS A 70 9.41 3.89 -15.63
N PRO A 71 8.25 4.57 -15.52
CA PRO A 71 7.89 5.60 -16.49
C PRO A 71 8.82 6.81 -16.42
N ALA A 72 9.29 7.24 -15.24
CA ALA A 72 10.24 8.35 -15.13
C ALA A 72 11.53 8.10 -15.92
N VAL A 73 12.08 6.88 -15.88
CA VAL A 73 13.24 6.47 -16.69
C VAL A 73 12.91 6.51 -18.19
N ARG A 74 11.73 6.03 -18.59
CA ARG A 74 11.32 6.03 -20.01
C ARG A 74 11.19 7.45 -20.60
N PHE A 75 10.82 8.42 -19.77
CA PHE A 75 10.58 9.79 -20.21
C PHE A 75 11.75 10.75 -19.98
N SER A 76 12.73 10.38 -19.14
CA SER A 76 13.85 11.27 -18.84
C SER A 76 14.82 11.35 -20.02
N CYS A 77 15.17 12.57 -20.42
CA CYS A 77 16.23 12.81 -21.40
C CYS A 77 17.62 12.83 -20.77
N THR A 78 17.71 13.15 -19.47
CA THR A 78 18.99 13.35 -18.76
C THR A 78 19.36 12.21 -17.82
N ASN A 79 18.45 11.25 -17.62
CA ASN A 79 18.55 10.17 -16.64
C ASN A 79 18.77 10.62 -15.18
N HIS A 80 18.54 11.91 -14.87
CA HIS A 80 18.50 12.42 -13.50
C HIS A 80 17.06 12.42 -13.00
N ILE A 81 16.77 11.64 -11.95
CA ILE A 81 15.41 11.45 -11.42
C ILE A 81 15.43 11.71 -9.92
N ALA A 82 14.60 12.65 -9.47
CA ALA A 82 14.33 12.86 -8.05
C ALA A 82 13.09 12.07 -7.62
N LEU A 83 13.18 11.37 -6.50
CA LEU A 83 12.04 10.72 -5.85
C LEU A 83 11.70 11.48 -4.57
N LEU A 84 10.48 12.01 -4.49
CA LEU A 84 9.94 12.59 -3.26
C LEU A 84 9.03 11.56 -2.60
N ALA A 85 9.36 11.18 -1.37
CA ALA A 85 8.75 10.08 -0.66
C ALA A 85 8.76 10.33 0.86
N THR A 86 7.89 9.63 1.59
CA THR A 86 7.98 9.59 3.06
C THR A 86 9.17 8.73 3.49
N PRO A 87 9.71 8.88 4.72
CA PRO A 87 10.83 8.05 5.19
C PRO A 87 10.63 6.53 5.09
N ALA A 88 9.38 6.06 5.16
CA ALA A 88 9.04 4.64 5.06
C ALA A 88 8.71 4.17 3.61
N THR A 89 8.95 4.98 2.59
CA THR A 89 8.80 4.64 1.16
C THR A 89 10.14 4.75 0.47
#